data_AF-A0A1I8M6C4-F1
#
_entry.id   AF-A0A1I8M6C4-F1
#
_cell.length_a   1.000
_cell.length_b   1.000
_cell.length_c   1.000
_cell.angle_alpha   90.00
_cell.angle_beta   90.00
_cell.angle_gamma   90.00
#
_symmetry.space_group_name_H-M   'P 1'
#
loop_
_entity.id
_entity.type
_entity.pdbx_description
1 polymer ?
#
loop_
_entity_poly.entity_id
_entity_poly.type
_entity_poly.pdbx_seq_one_letter_code
_entity_poly.pdbx_strand_id
1 'polypeptide(L)'
;MSEIQDCSVKNKKANAILNSSDYFHNYILHEERRIHEIESAKQSSNEFPQGISTLDICQELKQFKKQVFLDEKRRQQLRNDNHELRLLQNQLQSALVSKELQEQIDALKKQKEQDMQRKREENAQWEVECERAKRSILEEEEKERQRKTQNRILLQEQMCEVQNKRKQELETVMKDREDMQKTLKQIEADRQRENDISWRFRDLCRKEMEECIRIREVQKQLEREKNLDDNERLLAYQRERDELKERMEAEKKRIITEKMALSERIGKELDDINKEKQKRDDVLLSLLVEERRAKEDIKHRQMLEKLTEERTKLRSELENYRREIATQKQRKFAEEERQMREECLRQLAERDKLDQLSNEKRRRKIVEHNRALKEMIEGRRQQRAKEIANRIGEFENLLKEENERNDCIEAERIRMLQSVPTELLRYLPPGILKPSDWEHIPLSSEK
;
A
#
# COMPACT_ATOMS: atom_id res chain seq x y z
N MET A 1 -68.37 4.39 51.38
CA MET A 1 -69.14 5.17 52.37
C MET A 1 -70.44 4.43 52.62
N SER A 2 -70.42 3.54 53.63
CA SER A 2 -71.52 2.89 54.37
C SER A 2 -70.89 1.67 55.06
N GLU A 3 -70.26 1.87 56.21
CA GLU A 3 -70.88 1.76 57.54
C GLU A 3 -71.16 0.31 57.93
N ILE A 4 -70.24 -0.19 58.74
CA ILE A 4 -70.30 -1.37 59.58
C ILE A 4 -70.98 -0.94 60.88
N GLN A 5 -71.99 -1.67 61.32
CA GLN A 5 -72.38 -1.66 62.73
C GLN A 5 -72.94 -3.02 63.11
N ASP A 6 -72.20 -3.69 63.99
CA ASP A 6 -72.54 -4.99 64.53
C ASP A 6 -72.35 -4.97 66.05
N CYS A 7 -73.11 -5.82 66.73
CA CYS A 7 -73.05 -6.20 68.15
C CYS A 7 -73.68 -5.30 69.22
N SER A 8 -74.89 -5.69 69.66
CA SER A 8 -75.23 -5.84 71.08
C SER A 8 -76.46 -6.73 71.23
N VAL A 9 -76.36 -7.77 72.07
CA VAL A 9 -77.38 -8.31 73.02
C VAL A 9 -77.00 -9.76 73.38
N LYS A 10 -76.23 -9.90 74.46
CA LYS A 10 -76.17 -11.11 75.30
C LYS A 10 -76.35 -10.67 76.75
N ASN A 11 -77.60 -10.59 77.24
CA ASN A 11 -77.93 -10.66 78.68
C ASN A 11 -79.44 -10.53 78.94
N LYS A 12 -80.24 -11.60 78.80
CA LYS A 12 -81.60 -11.71 79.40
C LYS A 12 -82.09 -13.18 79.59
N LYS A 13 -81.23 -14.13 79.98
CA LYS A 13 -81.68 -15.51 80.29
C LYS A 13 -81.34 -16.02 81.70
N ALA A 14 -80.73 -15.21 82.57
CA ALA A 14 -80.35 -15.64 83.93
C ALA A 14 -81.39 -15.33 85.03
N ASN A 15 -82.38 -14.44 84.81
CA ASN A 15 -83.31 -13.99 85.87
C ASN A 15 -84.69 -14.67 85.89
N ALA A 16 -84.95 -15.70 85.07
CA ALA A 16 -86.25 -16.38 85.03
C ALA A 16 -86.32 -17.68 85.84
N ILE A 17 -85.18 -18.23 86.27
CA ILE A 17 -85.12 -19.56 86.89
C ILE A 17 -85.27 -19.50 88.43
N LEU A 18 -84.97 -18.36 89.06
CA LEU A 18 -85.05 -18.20 90.52
C LEU A 18 -86.48 -17.99 91.06
N ASN A 19 -87.44 -17.56 90.24
CA ASN A 19 -88.83 -17.31 90.69
C ASN A 19 -89.77 -18.54 90.58
N SER A 20 -89.33 -19.64 89.93
CA SER A 20 -90.12 -20.86 89.82
C SER A 20 -89.97 -21.80 91.02
N SER A 21 -88.85 -21.70 91.75
CA SER A 21 -88.55 -22.56 92.90
C SER A 21 -89.34 -22.15 94.15
N ASP A 22 -89.46 -20.84 94.40
CA ASP A 22 -90.21 -20.29 95.54
C ASP A 22 -91.73 -20.52 95.42
N TYR A 23 -92.25 -20.56 94.19
CA TYR A 23 -93.67 -20.85 93.97
C TYR A 23 -94.00 -22.31 94.30
N PHE A 24 -93.10 -23.24 93.95
CA PHE A 24 -93.28 -24.67 94.22
C PHE A 24 -93.10 -25.00 95.70
N HIS A 25 -92.14 -24.36 96.38
CA HIS A 25 -91.91 -24.57 97.81
C HIS A 25 -93.05 -24.01 98.68
N ASN A 26 -93.59 -22.84 98.34
CA ASN A 26 -94.77 -22.29 99.03
C ASN A 26 -96.03 -23.11 98.76
N TYR A 27 -96.19 -23.69 97.56
CA TYR A 27 -97.32 -24.56 97.24
C TYR A 27 -97.27 -25.86 98.06
N ILE A 28 -96.09 -26.47 98.20
CA ILE A 28 -95.91 -27.68 99.01
C ILE A 28 -96.16 -27.37 100.50
N LEU A 29 -95.59 -26.29 101.05
CA LEU A 29 -95.81 -25.90 102.44
C LEU A 29 -97.27 -25.53 102.73
N HIS A 30 -97.98 -24.97 101.74
CA HIS A 30 -99.41 -24.68 101.85
C HIS A 30 -100.22 -25.98 101.86
N GLU A 31 -99.92 -26.94 101.00
CA GLU A 31 -100.62 -28.23 101.00
C GLU A 31 -100.25 -29.10 102.20
N GLU A 32 -99.02 -29.04 102.72
CA GLU A 32 -98.64 -29.69 103.97
C GLU A 32 -99.37 -29.08 105.18
N ARG A 33 -99.50 -27.74 105.23
CA ARG A 33 -100.36 -27.08 106.25
C ARG A 33 -101.82 -27.47 106.10
N ARG A 34 -102.34 -27.53 104.87
CA ARG A 34 -103.74 -27.93 104.62
C ARG A 34 -103.98 -29.39 105.00
N ILE A 35 -103.02 -30.27 104.74
CA ILE A 35 -103.09 -31.68 105.16
C ILE A 35 -103.00 -31.79 106.67
N HIS A 36 -102.10 -31.04 107.33
CA HIS A 36 -101.97 -31.04 108.78
C HIS A 36 -103.20 -30.43 109.49
N GLU A 37 -103.86 -29.42 108.91
CA GLU A 37 -105.14 -28.86 109.39
C GLU A 37 -106.29 -29.86 109.23
N ILE A 38 -106.31 -30.64 108.13
CA ILE A 38 -107.30 -31.70 107.92
C ILE A 38 -107.05 -32.89 108.87
N GLU A 39 -105.80 -33.21 109.18
CA GLU A 39 -105.43 -34.29 110.11
C GLU A 39 -105.67 -33.90 111.58
N SER A 40 -105.39 -32.65 111.97
CA SER A 40 -105.72 -32.15 113.30
C SER A 40 -107.24 -32.01 113.51
N ALA A 41 -108.00 -31.58 112.50
CA ALA A 41 -109.47 -31.56 112.54
C ALA A 41 -110.12 -32.95 112.63
N LYS A 42 -109.43 -34.00 112.14
CA LYS A 42 -109.88 -35.40 112.24
C LYS A 42 -109.56 -36.05 113.59
N GLN A 43 -108.57 -35.55 114.34
CA GLN A 43 -108.24 -36.08 115.67
C GLN A 43 -109.05 -35.43 116.81
N SER A 44 -109.61 -34.23 116.61
CA SER A 44 -110.40 -33.52 117.64
C SER A 44 -111.91 -33.65 117.50
N SER A 45 -112.42 -34.55 116.64
CA SER A 45 -113.87 -34.73 116.42
C SER A 45 -114.36 -36.16 116.69
N ASN A 46 -113.73 -36.82 117.66
CA ASN A 46 -114.30 -38.00 118.31
C ASN A 46 -114.96 -37.57 119.63
N GLU A 47 -116.28 -37.80 119.70
CA GLU A 47 -117.19 -37.76 120.87
C GLU A 47 -118.28 -36.66 120.91
N PHE A 48 -119.29 -36.85 120.02
CA PHE A 48 -120.76 -36.85 120.25
C PHE A 48 -121.50 -35.57 120.76
N PRO A 49 -122.80 -35.34 120.44
CA PRO A 49 -123.86 -36.36 120.39
C PRO A 49 -124.92 -36.33 119.26
N GLN A 50 -125.24 -37.58 118.86
CA GLN A 50 -126.52 -38.17 118.45
C GLN A 50 -127.26 -37.71 117.18
N GLY A 51 -127.39 -38.66 116.25
CA GLY A 51 -128.52 -38.75 115.32
C GLY A 51 -128.17 -39.23 113.90
N ILE A 52 -128.08 -40.56 113.72
CA ILE A 52 -128.53 -41.37 112.55
C ILE A 52 -128.11 -40.91 111.12
N SER A 53 -127.58 -41.85 110.33
CA SER A 53 -127.38 -41.79 108.85
C SER A 53 -125.97 -41.41 108.34
N THR A 54 -124.96 -42.25 108.60
CA THR A 54 -123.68 -42.20 107.87
C THR A 54 -123.23 -43.56 107.34
N LEU A 55 -123.67 -44.66 107.96
CA LEU A 55 -123.45 -46.02 107.46
C LEU A 55 -124.31 -46.33 106.21
N ASP A 56 -125.57 -45.88 106.19
CA ASP A 56 -126.49 -46.06 105.05
C ASP A 56 -126.01 -45.28 103.82
N ILE A 57 -125.61 -44.02 103.98
CA ILE A 57 -125.11 -43.18 102.86
C ILE A 57 -123.83 -43.77 102.23
N CYS A 58 -122.92 -44.34 103.03
CA CYS A 58 -121.73 -44.99 102.50
C CYS A 58 -122.04 -46.30 101.77
N GLN A 59 -123.06 -47.04 102.21
CA GLN A 59 -123.54 -48.23 101.51
C GLN A 59 -124.30 -47.85 100.24
N GLU A 60 -125.14 -46.82 100.27
CA GLU A 60 -125.84 -46.26 99.12
C GLU A 60 -124.88 -45.72 98.06
N LEU A 61 -123.81 -45.01 98.43
CA LEU A 61 -122.78 -44.55 97.48
C LEU A 61 -121.97 -45.71 96.88
N LYS A 62 -121.69 -46.76 97.66
CA LYS A 62 -121.06 -47.98 97.14
C LYS A 62 -122.00 -48.70 96.18
N GLN A 63 -123.28 -48.77 96.50
CA GLN A 63 -124.31 -49.33 95.61
C GLN A 63 -124.46 -48.49 94.35
N PHE A 64 -124.45 -47.16 94.44
CA PHE A 64 -124.53 -46.25 93.31
C PHE A 64 -123.29 -46.36 92.41
N LYS A 65 -122.08 -46.33 92.98
CA LYS A 65 -120.85 -46.57 92.20
C LYS A 65 -120.83 -47.96 91.56
N LYS A 66 -121.31 -48.98 92.28
CA LYS A 66 -121.46 -50.32 91.73
C LYS A 66 -122.49 -50.33 90.59
N GLN A 67 -123.60 -49.61 90.71
CA GLN A 67 -124.60 -49.48 89.65
C GLN A 67 -124.06 -48.71 88.46
N VAL A 68 -123.37 -47.58 88.63
CA VAL A 68 -122.71 -46.83 87.54
C VAL A 68 -121.66 -47.70 86.85
N PHE A 69 -120.84 -48.44 87.60
CA PHE A 69 -119.87 -49.36 87.02
C PHE A 69 -120.54 -50.52 86.27
N LEU A 70 -121.60 -51.11 86.84
CA LEU A 70 -122.39 -52.16 86.18
C LEU A 70 -123.09 -51.62 84.93
N ASP A 71 -123.58 -50.38 84.96
CA ASP A 71 -124.21 -49.71 83.82
C ASP A 71 -123.18 -49.34 82.75
N GLU A 72 -121.98 -48.88 83.11
CA GLU A 72 -120.88 -48.66 82.19
C GLU A 72 -120.40 -49.97 81.58
N LYS A 73 -120.30 -51.04 82.39
CA LYS A 73 -119.99 -52.38 81.89
C LYS A 73 -121.09 -52.92 81.00
N ARG A 74 -122.36 -52.68 81.32
CA ARG A 74 -123.51 -53.01 80.49
C ARG A 74 -123.50 -52.20 79.19
N ARG A 75 -123.14 -50.92 79.22
CA ARG A 75 -122.96 -50.07 78.03
C ARG A 75 -121.76 -50.51 77.18
N GLN A 76 -120.65 -50.93 77.80
CA GLN A 76 -119.50 -51.51 77.10
C GLN A 76 -119.87 -52.84 76.45
N GLN A 77 -120.58 -53.71 77.16
CA GLN A 77 -121.14 -54.95 76.61
C GLN A 77 -122.09 -54.65 75.47
N LEU A 78 -123.02 -53.70 75.61
CA LEU A 78 -123.91 -53.27 74.53
C LEU A 78 -123.14 -52.70 73.31
N ARG A 79 -122.07 -51.94 73.51
CA ARG A 79 -121.20 -51.46 72.41
C ARG A 79 -120.47 -52.60 71.70
N ASN A 80 -120.07 -53.64 72.44
CA ASN A 80 -119.33 -54.78 71.91
C ASN A 80 -120.25 -55.83 71.26
N ASP A 81 -121.43 -56.08 71.83
CA ASP A 81 -122.36 -57.12 71.40
C ASP A 81 -123.25 -56.59 70.27
N ASN A 82 -123.71 -55.33 70.34
CA ASN A 82 -124.52 -54.75 69.29
C ASN A 82 -123.67 -54.48 68.03
N HIS A 83 -124.13 -54.99 66.89
CA HIS A 83 -123.45 -54.85 65.61
C HIS A 83 -123.46 -53.40 65.08
N GLU A 84 -124.55 -52.65 65.29
CA GLU A 84 -124.70 -51.29 64.77
C GLU A 84 -123.70 -50.32 65.40
N LEU A 85 -123.43 -50.47 66.70
CA LEU A 85 -122.46 -49.62 67.41
C LEU A 85 -121.02 -49.91 66.98
N ARG A 86 -120.68 -51.18 66.69
CA ARG A 86 -119.38 -51.55 66.10
C ARG A 86 -119.22 -51.01 64.69
N LEU A 87 -120.27 -51.07 63.88
CA LEU A 87 -120.27 -50.50 62.53
C LEU A 87 -120.02 -48.98 62.58
N LEU A 88 -120.73 -48.27 63.47
CA LEU A 88 -120.56 -46.83 63.67
C LEU A 88 -119.15 -46.48 64.16
N GLN A 89 -118.60 -47.24 65.13
CA GLN A 89 -117.23 -47.04 65.60
C GLN A 89 -116.19 -47.22 64.49
N ASN A 90 -116.34 -48.25 63.65
CA ASN A 90 -115.47 -48.48 62.51
C ASN A 90 -115.59 -47.37 61.46
N GLN A 91 -116.81 -46.87 61.20
CA GLN A 91 -117.04 -45.73 60.32
C GLN A 91 -116.43 -44.43 60.85
N LEU A 92 -116.46 -44.20 62.17
CA LEU A 92 -115.80 -43.06 62.79
C LEU A 92 -114.28 -43.16 62.73
N GLN A 93 -113.72 -44.35 62.97
CA GLN A 93 -112.28 -44.59 62.82
C GLN A 93 -111.81 -44.41 61.38
N SER A 94 -112.56 -44.93 60.39
CA SER A 94 -112.23 -44.73 58.98
C SER A 94 -112.36 -43.26 58.56
N ALA A 95 -113.32 -42.52 59.11
CA ALA A 95 -113.44 -41.08 58.91
C ALA A 95 -112.25 -40.30 59.50
N LEU A 96 -111.76 -40.67 60.69
CA LEU A 96 -110.54 -40.08 61.29
C LEU A 96 -109.31 -40.34 60.42
N VAL A 97 -109.10 -41.58 59.99
CA VAL A 97 -107.99 -41.92 59.07
C VAL A 97 -108.12 -41.18 57.73
N SER A 98 -109.33 -41.05 57.20
CA SER A 98 -109.59 -40.30 55.96
C SER A 98 -109.28 -38.80 56.14
N LYS A 99 -109.59 -38.23 57.30
CA LYS A 99 -109.23 -36.85 57.65
C LYS A 99 -107.71 -36.67 57.72
N GLU A 100 -107.00 -37.55 58.41
CA GLU A 100 -105.53 -37.51 58.51
C GLU A 100 -104.86 -37.67 57.14
N LEU A 101 -105.35 -38.58 56.30
CA LEU A 101 -104.87 -38.75 54.93
C LEU A 101 -105.11 -37.49 54.10
N GLN A 102 -106.27 -36.85 54.25
CA GLN A 102 -106.58 -35.59 53.56
C GLN A 102 -105.63 -34.47 54.01
N GLU A 103 -105.36 -34.33 55.30
CA GLU A 103 -104.40 -33.37 55.85
C GLU A 103 -102.97 -33.61 55.32
N GLN A 104 -102.54 -34.88 55.22
CA GLN A 104 -101.25 -35.24 54.62
C GLN A 104 -101.19 -34.92 53.12
N ILE A 105 -102.26 -35.21 52.38
CA ILE A 105 -102.38 -34.87 50.96
C ILE A 105 -102.28 -33.36 50.77
N ASP A 106 -102.97 -32.57 51.59
CA ASP A 106 -102.97 -31.11 51.48
C ASP A 106 -101.64 -30.50 51.92
N ALA A 107 -100.95 -31.10 52.92
CA ALA A 107 -99.57 -30.73 53.27
C ALA A 107 -98.59 -31.00 52.13
N LEU A 108 -98.67 -32.18 51.49
CA LEU A 108 -97.84 -32.52 50.33
C LEU A 108 -98.12 -31.63 49.13
N LYS A 109 -99.39 -31.26 48.88
CA LYS A 109 -99.74 -30.30 47.81
C LYS A 109 -99.12 -28.93 48.07
N LYS A 110 -99.25 -28.40 49.29
CA LYS A 110 -98.63 -27.12 49.67
C LYS A 110 -97.11 -27.15 49.52
N GLN A 111 -96.47 -28.25 49.92
CA GLN A 111 -95.03 -28.41 49.76
C GLN A 111 -94.64 -28.44 48.27
N LYS A 112 -95.36 -29.18 47.43
CA LYS A 112 -95.12 -29.21 45.98
C LYS A 112 -95.32 -27.83 45.34
N GLU A 113 -96.34 -27.08 45.75
CA GLU A 113 -96.57 -25.71 45.26
C GLU A 113 -95.40 -24.78 45.62
N GLN A 114 -94.89 -24.87 46.85
CA GLN A 114 -93.71 -24.11 47.29
C GLN A 114 -92.45 -24.50 46.52
N ASP A 115 -92.21 -25.80 46.31
CA ASP A 115 -91.06 -26.27 45.54
C ASP A 115 -91.16 -25.83 44.07
N MET A 116 -92.35 -25.83 43.49
CA MET A 116 -92.59 -25.31 42.15
C MET A 116 -92.38 -23.80 42.05
N GLN A 117 -92.76 -23.03 43.09
CA GLN A 117 -92.48 -21.60 43.17
C GLN A 117 -90.98 -21.33 43.26
N ARG A 118 -90.26 -22.03 44.14
CA ARG A 118 -88.79 -21.91 44.26
C ARG A 118 -88.07 -22.21 42.95
N LYS A 119 -88.44 -23.31 42.28
CA LYS A 119 -87.87 -23.66 40.96
C LYS A 119 -88.15 -22.61 39.90
N ARG A 120 -89.33 -21.98 39.92
CA ARG A 120 -89.65 -20.87 39.00
C ARG A 120 -88.78 -19.65 39.29
N GLU A 121 -88.56 -19.31 40.56
CA GLU A 121 -87.69 -18.21 40.96
C GLU A 121 -86.23 -18.49 40.60
N GLU A 122 -85.72 -19.69 40.86
CA GLU A 122 -84.37 -20.13 40.46
C GLU A 122 -84.19 -20.09 38.94
N ASN A 123 -85.16 -20.59 38.17
CA ASN A 123 -85.12 -20.53 36.72
C ASN A 123 -85.15 -19.08 36.21
N ALA A 124 -85.98 -18.22 36.79
CA ALA A 124 -86.04 -16.81 36.42
C ALA A 124 -84.72 -16.08 36.74
N GLN A 125 -84.09 -16.39 37.88
CA GLN A 125 -82.77 -15.85 38.22
C GLN A 125 -81.70 -16.34 37.23
N TRP A 126 -81.71 -17.63 36.90
CA TRP A 126 -80.79 -18.22 35.93
C TRP A 126 -80.94 -17.61 34.53
N GLU A 127 -82.17 -17.38 34.07
CA GLU A 127 -82.44 -16.70 32.79
C GLU A 127 -81.85 -15.28 32.77
N VAL A 128 -82.02 -14.52 33.86
CA VAL A 128 -81.43 -13.19 34.00
C VAL A 128 -79.90 -13.23 33.98
N GLU A 129 -79.28 -14.21 34.65
CA GLU A 129 -77.83 -14.39 34.63
C GLU A 129 -77.30 -14.77 33.25
N CYS A 130 -77.99 -15.68 32.55
CA CYS A 130 -77.68 -16.04 31.18
C CYS A 130 -77.78 -14.83 30.24
N GLU A 131 -78.81 -13.99 30.37
CA GLU A 131 -78.94 -12.77 29.59
C GLU A 131 -77.82 -11.75 29.90
N ARG A 132 -77.42 -11.60 31.17
CA ARG A 132 -76.27 -10.77 31.54
C ARG A 132 -74.97 -11.30 30.94
N ALA A 133 -74.74 -12.62 30.99
CA ALA A 133 -73.56 -13.25 30.41
C ALA A 133 -73.51 -13.05 28.90
N LYS A 134 -74.63 -13.26 28.19
CA LYS A 134 -74.74 -12.98 26.74
C LYS A 134 -74.42 -11.54 26.40
N ARG A 135 -74.96 -10.57 27.15
CA ARG A 135 -74.66 -9.14 26.95
C ARG A 135 -73.18 -8.83 27.15
N SER A 136 -72.57 -9.36 28.20
CA SER A 136 -71.14 -9.18 28.44
C SER A 136 -70.26 -9.77 27.31
N ILE A 137 -70.65 -10.91 26.73
CA ILE A 137 -69.94 -11.50 25.60
C ILE A 137 -70.04 -10.60 24.37
N LEU A 138 -71.25 -10.12 24.06
CA LEU A 138 -71.48 -9.22 22.92
C LEU A 138 -70.70 -7.90 23.06
N GLU A 139 -70.66 -7.31 24.25
CA GLU A 139 -69.88 -6.10 24.53
C GLU A 139 -68.37 -6.32 24.33
N GLU A 140 -67.85 -7.47 24.75
CA GLU A 140 -66.43 -7.80 24.56
C GLU A 140 -66.10 -8.06 23.08
N GLU A 141 -66.99 -8.73 22.34
CA GLU A 141 -66.88 -8.90 20.89
C GLU A 141 -66.92 -7.57 20.14
N GLU A 142 -67.74 -6.61 20.59
CA GLU A 142 -67.77 -5.24 20.05
C GLU A 142 -66.46 -4.49 20.31
N LYS A 143 -65.93 -4.55 21.54
CA LYS A 143 -64.62 -3.95 21.86
C LYS A 143 -63.51 -4.56 21.02
N GLU A 144 -63.50 -5.88 20.85
CA GLU A 144 -62.52 -6.55 20.00
C GLU A 144 -62.67 -6.16 18.53
N ARG A 145 -63.89 -6.03 18.01
CA ARG A 145 -64.14 -5.52 16.66
C ARG A 145 -63.64 -4.07 16.51
N GLN A 146 -63.87 -3.22 17.49
CA GLN A 146 -63.38 -1.85 17.50
C GLN A 146 -61.85 -1.79 17.53
N ARG A 147 -61.20 -2.57 18.41
CA ARG A 147 -59.72 -2.70 18.46
C ARG A 147 -59.14 -3.17 17.14
N LYS A 148 -59.73 -4.20 16.52
CA LYS A 148 -59.31 -4.68 15.19
C LYS A 148 -59.45 -3.60 14.12
N THR A 149 -60.53 -2.83 14.16
CA THR A 149 -60.77 -1.72 13.22
C THR A 149 -59.74 -0.60 13.42
N GLN A 150 -59.47 -0.21 14.66
CA GLN A 150 -58.44 0.78 15.00
C GLN A 150 -57.04 0.32 14.55
N ASN A 151 -56.69 -0.94 14.83
CA ASN A 151 -55.42 -1.51 14.39
C ASN A 151 -55.31 -1.53 12.86
N ARG A 152 -56.40 -1.82 12.14
CA ARG A 152 -56.42 -1.79 10.68
C ARG A 152 -56.19 -0.38 10.14
N ILE A 153 -56.84 0.62 10.73
CA ILE A 153 -56.67 2.03 10.34
C ILE A 153 -55.22 2.47 10.59
N LEU A 154 -54.68 2.21 11.77
CA LEU A 154 -53.30 2.57 12.11
C LEU A 154 -52.27 1.87 11.22
N LEU A 155 -52.48 0.60 10.89
CA LEU A 155 -51.62 -0.12 9.94
C LEU A 155 -51.71 0.51 8.53
N GLN A 156 -52.90 0.92 8.10
CA GLN A 156 -53.08 1.59 6.81
C GLN A 156 -52.40 2.96 6.77
N GLU A 157 -52.47 3.73 7.86
CA GLU A 157 -51.74 5.00 8.02
C GLU A 157 -50.23 4.78 7.93
N GLN A 158 -49.69 3.79 8.65
CA GLN A 158 -48.27 3.43 8.58
C GLN A 158 -47.85 3.04 7.15
N MET A 159 -48.67 2.28 6.44
CA MET A 159 -48.40 1.92 5.04
C MET A 159 -48.38 3.16 4.13
N CYS A 160 -49.31 4.10 4.33
CA CYS A 160 -49.34 5.38 3.61
C CYS A 160 -48.09 6.23 3.93
N GLU A 161 -47.67 6.32 5.19
CA GLU A 161 -46.45 7.04 5.59
C GLU A 161 -45.21 6.46 4.93
N VAL A 162 -45.06 5.13 4.93
CA VAL A 162 -43.93 4.45 4.27
C VAL A 162 -43.94 4.72 2.77
N GLN A 163 -45.11 4.69 2.12
CA GLN A 163 -45.22 5.05 0.71
C GLN A 163 -44.85 6.51 0.44
N ASN A 164 -45.28 7.44 1.30
CA ASN A 164 -44.95 8.85 1.17
C ASN A 164 -43.45 9.11 1.37
N LYS A 165 -42.80 8.44 2.33
CA LYS A 165 -41.34 8.50 2.51
C LYS A 165 -40.60 8.01 1.27
N ARG A 166 -41.02 6.87 0.70
CA ARG A 166 -40.44 6.38 -0.57
C ARG A 166 -40.61 7.37 -1.72
N LYS A 167 -41.75 8.05 -1.83
CA LYS A 167 -41.96 9.11 -2.83
C LYS A 167 -41.00 10.28 -2.61
N GLN A 168 -40.83 10.73 -1.38
CA GLN A 168 -39.89 11.79 -1.02
C GLN A 168 -38.44 11.39 -1.33
N GLU A 169 -38.04 10.17 -0.99
CA GLU A 169 -36.71 9.62 -1.33
C GLU A 169 -36.48 9.62 -2.84
N LEU A 170 -37.47 9.15 -3.63
CA LEU A 170 -37.39 9.20 -5.08
C LEU A 170 -37.28 10.64 -5.61
N GLU A 171 -38.04 11.59 -5.06
CA GLU A 171 -37.92 13.01 -5.42
C GLU A 171 -36.53 13.56 -5.11
N THR A 172 -35.93 13.21 -3.96
CA THR A 172 -34.56 13.62 -3.63
C THR A 172 -33.55 13.04 -4.60
N VAL A 173 -33.65 11.74 -4.94
CA VAL A 173 -32.77 11.09 -5.92
C VAL A 173 -32.89 11.75 -7.30
N MET A 174 -34.09 12.15 -7.71
CA MET A 174 -34.30 12.84 -8.98
C MET A 174 -33.69 14.24 -8.98
N LYS A 175 -33.83 15.01 -7.90
CA LYS A 175 -33.16 16.32 -7.73
C LYS A 175 -31.64 16.17 -7.77
N ASP A 176 -31.10 15.20 -7.02
CA ASP A 176 -29.66 14.92 -7.01
C ASP A 176 -29.15 14.55 -8.40
N ARG A 177 -29.91 13.73 -9.15
CA ARG A 177 -29.58 13.42 -10.55
C ARG A 177 -29.56 14.66 -11.43
N GLU A 178 -30.54 15.55 -11.31
CA GLU A 178 -30.58 16.79 -12.09
C GLU A 178 -29.40 17.71 -11.74
N ASP A 179 -29.05 17.82 -10.46
CA ASP A 179 -27.92 18.62 -10.01
C ASP A 179 -26.58 18.01 -10.43
N MET A 180 -26.45 16.68 -10.41
CA MET A 180 -25.31 15.99 -11.00
C MET A 180 -25.23 16.23 -12.52
N GLN A 181 -26.34 16.23 -13.24
CA GLN A 181 -26.33 16.55 -14.67
C GLN A 181 -25.93 18.00 -14.94
N LYS A 182 -26.36 18.95 -14.11
CA LYS A 182 -25.94 20.37 -14.21
C LYS A 182 -24.44 20.52 -13.96
N THR A 183 -23.91 19.87 -12.93
CA THR A 183 -22.47 19.92 -12.62
C THR A 183 -21.63 19.27 -13.72
N LEU A 184 -22.07 18.14 -14.29
CA LEU A 184 -21.39 17.52 -15.44
C LEU A 184 -21.35 18.46 -16.65
N LYS A 185 -22.48 19.10 -17.00
CA LYS A 185 -22.52 20.09 -18.09
C LYS A 185 -21.60 21.28 -17.82
N GLN A 186 -21.52 21.73 -16.57
CA GLN A 186 -20.61 22.80 -16.18
C GLN A 186 -19.14 22.39 -16.38
N ILE A 187 -18.76 21.19 -15.92
CA ILE A 187 -17.41 20.65 -16.10
C ILE A 187 -17.05 20.51 -17.58
N GLU A 188 -17.98 20.03 -18.40
CA GLU A 188 -17.77 19.93 -19.85
C GLU A 188 -17.55 21.31 -20.49
N ALA A 189 -18.37 22.30 -20.12
CA ALA A 189 -18.22 23.67 -20.60
C ALA A 189 -16.91 24.33 -20.12
N ASP A 190 -16.50 24.08 -18.88
CA ASP A 190 -15.24 24.57 -18.32
C ASP A 190 -14.04 23.93 -19.05
N ARG A 191 -14.07 22.60 -19.29
CA ARG A 191 -13.05 21.89 -20.08
C ARG A 191 -12.95 22.41 -21.51
N GLN A 192 -14.09 22.69 -22.16
CA GLN A 192 -14.09 23.29 -23.49
C GLN A 192 -13.41 24.67 -23.48
N ARG A 193 -13.76 25.52 -22.50
CA ARG A 193 -13.13 26.84 -22.34
C ARG A 193 -11.61 26.75 -22.09
N GLU A 194 -11.17 25.83 -21.24
CA GLU A 194 -9.73 25.58 -20.99
C GLU A 194 -9.00 25.12 -22.24
N ASN A 195 -9.60 24.21 -23.01
CA ASN A 195 -9.06 23.73 -24.27
C ASN A 195 -8.93 24.87 -25.30
N ASP A 196 -9.94 25.73 -25.42
CA ASP A 196 -9.91 26.89 -26.31
C ASP A 196 -8.81 27.87 -25.92
N ILE A 197 -8.65 28.15 -24.61
CA ILE A 197 -7.59 29.00 -24.09
C ILE A 197 -6.22 28.40 -24.41
N SER A 198 -6.03 27.10 -24.14
CA SER A 198 -4.77 26.41 -24.45
C SER A 198 -4.47 26.41 -25.94
N TRP A 199 -5.48 26.22 -26.79
CA TRP A 199 -5.33 26.27 -28.25
C TRP A 199 -4.92 27.66 -28.72
N ARG A 200 -5.59 28.72 -28.23
CA ARG A 200 -5.23 30.13 -28.53
C ARG A 200 -3.80 30.45 -28.09
N PHE A 201 -3.39 29.98 -26.91
CA PHE A 201 -2.04 30.18 -26.42
C PHE A 201 -1.00 29.47 -27.30
N ARG A 202 -1.24 28.20 -27.68
CA ARG A 202 -0.36 27.46 -28.60
C ARG A 202 -0.26 28.14 -29.97
N ASP A 203 -1.36 28.66 -30.50
CA ASP A 203 -1.38 29.38 -31.77
C ASP A 203 -0.59 30.69 -31.70
N LEU A 204 -0.72 31.43 -30.59
CA LEU A 204 0.04 32.65 -30.35
C LEU A 204 1.55 32.35 -30.24
N CYS A 205 1.96 31.36 -29.44
CA CYS A 205 3.36 30.95 -29.34
C CYS A 205 3.92 30.46 -30.68
N ARG A 206 3.11 29.78 -31.50
CA ARG A 206 3.51 29.38 -32.85
C ARG A 206 3.81 30.59 -33.72
N LYS A 207 2.92 31.58 -33.74
CA LYS A 207 3.12 32.84 -34.50
C LYS A 207 4.36 33.59 -34.03
N GLU A 208 4.56 33.73 -32.72
CA GLU A 208 5.76 34.38 -32.16
C GLU A 208 7.05 33.64 -32.56
N MET A 209 7.03 32.30 -32.55
CA MET A 209 8.16 31.49 -33.00
C MET A 209 8.44 31.69 -34.50
N GLU A 210 7.40 31.70 -35.33
CA GLU A 210 7.53 31.99 -36.77
C GLU A 210 8.14 33.37 -37.02
N GLU A 211 7.70 34.41 -36.31
CA GLU A 211 8.30 35.74 -36.41
C GLU A 211 9.77 35.75 -35.95
N CYS A 212 10.10 35.06 -34.86
CA CYS A 212 11.49 34.92 -34.40
C CYS A 212 12.39 34.24 -35.45
N ILE A 213 11.88 33.21 -36.13
CA ILE A 213 12.59 32.53 -37.20
C ILE A 213 12.82 33.49 -38.38
N ARG A 214 11.77 34.21 -38.82
CA ARG A 214 11.90 35.20 -39.91
C ARG A 214 12.91 36.29 -39.57
N ILE A 215 12.87 36.86 -38.36
CA ILE A 215 13.82 37.88 -37.92
C ILE A 215 15.25 37.32 -37.93
N ARG A 216 15.46 36.09 -37.45
CA ARG A 216 16.78 35.44 -37.47
C ARG A 216 17.29 35.21 -38.90
N GLU A 217 16.43 34.82 -39.82
CA GLU A 217 16.79 34.65 -41.23
C GLU A 217 17.21 35.98 -41.88
N VAL A 218 16.45 37.05 -41.64
CA VAL A 218 16.78 38.40 -42.11
C VAL A 218 18.11 38.88 -41.51
N GLN A 219 18.34 38.68 -40.22
CA GLN A 219 19.61 39.01 -39.57
C GLN A 219 20.78 38.25 -40.20
N LYS A 220 20.62 36.95 -40.44
CA LYS A 220 21.63 36.12 -41.09
C LYS A 220 21.93 36.58 -42.53
N GLN A 221 20.92 37.06 -43.26
CA GLN A 221 21.11 37.65 -44.58
C GLN A 221 21.89 38.96 -44.49
N LEU A 222 21.49 39.87 -43.60
CA LEU A 222 22.19 41.13 -43.38
C LEU A 222 23.64 40.94 -42.94
N GLU A 223 23.91 39.95 -42.08
CA GLU A 223 25.29 39.59 -41.68
C GLU A 223 26.10 39.06 -42.86
N ARG A 224 25.50 38.26 -43.75
CA ARG A 224 26.18 37.79 -44.96
C ARG A 224 26.52 38.94 -45.89
N GLU A 225 25.60 39.89 -46.09
CA GLU A 225 25.85 41.08 -46.92
C GLU A 225 26.98 41.92 -46.33
N LYS A 226 26.94 42.22 -45.02
CA LYS A 226 28.04 42.93 -44.34
C LYS A 226 29.38 42.22 -44.46
N ASN A 227 29.39 40.89 -44.30
CA ASN A 227 30.61 40.10 -44.46
C ASN A 227 31.14 40.15 -45.90
N LEU A 228 30.26 40.17 -46.91
CA LEU A 228 30.67 40.33 -48.31
C LEU A 228 31.27 41.71 -48.54
N ASP A 229 30.62 42.78 -48.09
CA ASP A 229 31.12 44.16 -48.18
C ASP A 229 32.50 44.31 -47.50
N ASP A 230 32.65 43.75 -46.29
CA ASP A 230 33.92 43.78 -45.57
C ASP A 230 35.01 42.96 -46.27
N ASN A 231 34.65 41.81 -46.84
CA ASN A 231 35.58 41.02 -47.66
C ASN A 231 36.01 41.79 -48.91
N GLU A 232 35.11 42.49 -49.59
CA GLU A 232 35.45 43.33 -50.74
C GLU A 232 36.39 44.46 -50.35
N ARG A 233 36.14 45.14 -49.22
CA ARG A 233 37.03 46.16 -48.67
C ARG A 233 38.41 45.61 -48.34
N LEU A 234 38.48 44.42 -47.73
CA LEU A 234 39.74 43.74 -47.43
C LEU A 234 40.51 43.38 -48.70
N LEU A 235 39.83 42.88 -49.74
CA LEU A 235 40.45 42.57 -51.02
C LEU A 235 40.96 43.85 -51.72
N ALA A 236 40.19 44.94 -51.70
CA ALA A 236 40.63 46.22 -52.24
C ALA A 236 41.90 46.73 -51.52
N TYR A 237 41.89 46.71 -50.18
CA TYR A 237 43.05 47.08 -49.38
C TYR A 237 44.28 46.18 -49.64
N GLN A 238 44.06 44.87 -49.83
CA GLN A 238 45.13 43.94 -50.20
C GLN A 238 45.73 44.29 -51.57
N ARG A 239 44.89 44.55 -52.58
CA ARG A 239 45.34 44.96 -53.93
C ARG A 239 46.15 46.25 -53.86
N GLU A 240 45.66 47.28 -53.18
CA GLU A 240 46.40 48.54 -53.01
C GLU A 240 47.77 48.32 -52.34
N ARG A 241 47.81 47.47 -51.30
CA ARG A 241 49.06 47.15 -50.60
C ARG A 241 50.03 46.37 -51.47
N ASP A 242 49.53 45.44 -52.28
CA ASP A 242 50.36 44.64 -53.17
C ASP A 242 50.87 45.48 -54.35
N GLU A 243 50.06 46.38 -54.93
CA GLU A 243 50.52 47.38 -55.89
C GLU A 243 51.63 48.27 -55.31
N LEU A 244 51.48 48.72 -54.06
CA LEU A 244 52.51 49.51 -53.40
C LEU A 244 53.82 48.71 -53.27
N LYS A 245 53.73 47.44 -52.85
CA LYS A 245 54.92 46.55 -52.79
C LYS A 245 55.54 46.38 -54.16
N GLU A 246 54.75 46.14 -55.21
CA GLU A 246 55.24 45.99 -56.58
C GLU A 246 55.96 47.26 -57.05
N ARG A 247 55.42 48.45 -56.78
CA ARG A 247 56.08 49.73 -57.08
C ARG A 247 57.42 49.85 -56.35
N MET A 248 57.46 49.50 -55.06
CA MET A 248 58.69 49.51 -54.26
C MET A 248 59.71 48.48 -54.76
N GLU A 249 59.28 47.29 -55.18
CA GLU A 249 60.13 46.26 -55.76
C GLU A 249 60.67 46.65 -57.13
N ALA A 250 59.84 47.25 -57.98
CA ALA A 250 60.25 47.77 -59.28
C ALA A 250 61.31 48.86 -59.13
N GLU A 251 61.14 49.78 -58.17
CA GLU A 251 62.12 50.82 -57.88
C GLU A 251 63.44 50.24 -57.35
N LYS A 252 63.36 49.26 -56.44
CA LYS A 252 64.56 48.52 -55.98
C LYS A 252 65.28 47.83 -57.15
N LYS A 253 64.54 47.18 -58.05
CA LYS A 253 65.11 46.55 -59.24
C LYS A 253 65.80 47.57 -60.14
N ARG A 254 65.19 48.74 -60.38
CA ARG A 254 65.81 49.85 -61.15
C ARG A 254 67.12 50.30 -60.53
N ILE A 255 67.13 50.58 -59.23
CA ILE A 255 68.35 50.98 -58.50
C ILE A 255 69.42 49.89 -58.60
N ILE A 256 69.06 48.61 -58.48
CA ILE A 256 70.00 47.50 -58.64
C ILE A 256 70.57 47.47 -60.07
N THR A 257 69.73 47.61 -61.10
CA THR A 257 70.21 47.63 -62.50
C THR A 257 71.13 48.80 -62.79
N GLU A 258 70.86 50.00 -62.24
CA GLU A 258 71.73 51.16 -62.37
C GLU A 258 73.07 50.95 -61.66
N LYS A 259 73.04 50.39 -60.44
CA LYS A 259 74.26 50.01 -59.69
C LYS A 259 75.08 48.97 -60.43
N MET A 260 74.44 47.97 -61.04
CA MET A 260 75.11 46.95 -61.84
C MET A 260 75.75 47.58 -63.09
N ALA A 261 75.05 48.46 -63.80
CA ALA A 261 75.59 49.16 -64.97
C ALA A 261 76.78 50.06 -64.61
N LEU A 262 76.73 50.77 -63.49
CA LEU A 262 77.86 51.54 -62.96
C LEU A 262 79.04 50.63 -62.58
N SER A 263 78.75 49.51 -61.90
CA SER A 263 79.79 48.53 -61.52
C SER A 263 80.46 47.91 -62.75
N GLU A 264 79.69 47.62 -63.81
CA GLU A 264 80.23 47.11 -65.08
C GLU A 264 81.10 48.15 -65.79
N ARG A 265 80.72 49.44 -65.75
CA ARG A 265 81.53 50.52 -66.31
C ARG A 265 82.86 50.68 -65.57
N ILE A 266 82.82 50.70 -64.23
CA ILE A 266 84.02 50.74 -63.39
C ILE A 266 84.88 49.49 -63.65
N GLY A 267 84.27 48.31 -63.77
CA GLY A 267 84.97 47.08 -64.12
C GLY A 267 85.72 47.18 -65.44
N LYS A 268 85.09 47.70 -66.49
CA LYS A 268 85.73 47.93 -67.81
C LYS A 268 86.89 48.91 -67.73
N GLU A 269 86.72 50.04 -67.05
CA GLU A 269 87.80 51.03 -66.85
C GLU A 269 88.99 50.42 -66.08
N LEU A 270 88.71 49.60 -65.06
CA LEU A 270 89.75 48.91 -64.28
C LEU A 270 90.49 47.86 -65.12
N ASP A 271 89.76 47.11 -65.94
CA ASP A 271 90.32 46.13 -66.87
C ASP A 271 91.24 46.79 -67.91
N ASP A 272 90.85 47.95 -68.44
CA ASP A 272 91.66 48.68 -69.40
C ASP A 272 92.94 49.24 -68.75
N ILE A 273 92.85 49.80 -67.53
CA ILE A 273 94.02 50.21 -66.75
C ILE A 273 94.94 49.00 -66.48
N ASN A 274 94.38 47.84 -66.13
CA ASN A 274 95.17 46.63 -65.88
C ASN A 274 95.84 46.12 -67.16
N LYS A 275 95.16 46.15 -68.31
CA LYS A 275 95.77 45.82 -69.61
C LYS A 275 96.90 46.78 -69.96
N GLU A 276 96.76 48.07 -69.68
CA GLU A 276 97.84 49.04 -69.89
C GLU A 276 99.03 48.77 -68.96
N LYS A 277 98.78 48.44 -67.69
CA LYS A 277 99.84 48.02 -66.75
C LYS A 277 100.55 46.76 -67.24
N GLN A 278 99.80 45.73 -67.67
CA GLN A 278 100.38 44.50 -68.24
C GLN A 278 101.23 44.80 -69.47
N LYS A 279 100.75 45.61 -70.41
CA LYS A 279 101.54 46.04 -71.58
C LYS A 279 102.83 46.75 -71.17
N ARG A 280 102.78 47.59 -70.13
CA ARG A 280 103.97 48.27 -69.60
C ARG A 280 104.95 47.28 -68.97
N ASP A 281 104.46 46.35 -68.18
CA ASP A 281 105.28 45.31 -67.54
C ASP A 281 105.92 44.39 -68.58
N ASP A 282 105.18 44.02 -69.64
CA ASP A 282 105.70 43.23 -70.78
C ASP A 282 106.83 43.96 -71.50
N VAL A 283 106.69 45.28 -71.71
CA VAL A 283 107.76 46.11 -72.31
C VAL A 283 108.98 46.17 -71.38
N LEU A 284 108.80 46.34 -70.07
CA LEU A 284 109.89 46.34 -69.11
C LEU A 284 110.62 44.99 -69.05
N LEU A 285 109.88 43.89 -69.07
CA LEU A 285 110.42 42.52 -69.16
C LEU A 285 111.23 42.33 -70.44
N SER A 286 110.70 42.76 -71.59
CA SER A 286 111.40 42.72 -72.88
C SER A 286 112.72 43.50 -72.83
N LEU A 287 112.69 44.72 -72.30
CA LEU A 287 113.87 45.58 -72.16
C LEU A 287 114.92 44.95 -71.23
N LEU A 288 114.48 44.32 -70.13
CA LEU A 288 115.38 43.60 -69.21
C LEU A 288 116.01 42.37 -69.86
N VAL A 289 115.27 41.64 -70.71
CA VAL A 289 115.80 40.52 -71.50
C VAL A 289 116.83 41.03 -72.52
N GLU A 290 116.55 42.11 -73.23
CA GLU A 290 117.48 42.70 -74.20
C GLU A 290 118.74 43.28 -73.52
N GLU A 291 118.61 43.90 -72.34
CA GLU A 291 119.77 44.32 -71.54
C GLU A 291 120.62 43.13 -71.08
N ARG A 292 120.00 42.01 -70.68
CA ARG A 292 120.73 40.78 -70.34
C ARG A 292 121.42 40.20 -71.57
N ARG A 293 120.74 40.13 -72.72
CA ARG A 293 121.33 39.71 -74.00
C ARG A 293 122.51 40.58 -74.40
N ALA A 294 122.40 41.91 -74.31
CA ALA A 294 123.49 42.83 -74.60
C ALA A 294 124.69 42.63 -73.65
N LYS A 295 124.44 42.41 -72.35
CA LYS A 295 125.49 42.08 -71.38
C LYS A 295 126.15 40.73 -71.68
N GLU A 296 125.36 39.73 -72.08
CA GLU A 296 125.84 38.42 -72.50
C GLU A 296 126.66 38.51 -73.79
N ASP A 297 126.24 39.30 -74.78
CA ASP A 297 126.97 39.56 -76.02
C ASP A 297 128.31 40.25 -75.77
N ILE A 298 128.36 41.24 -74.86
CA ILE A 298 129.63 41.87 -74.45
C ILE A 298 130.55 40.84 -73.79
N LYS A 299 130.02 40.01 -72.86
CA LYS A 299 130.78 38.93 -72.24
C LYS A 299 131.25 37.90 -73.26
N HIS A 300 130.42 37.56 -74.26
CA HIS A 300 130.76 36.63 -75.32
C HIS A 300 131.84 37.20 -76.25
N ARG A 301 131.80 38.50 -76.59
CA ARG A 301 132.88 39.16 -77.37
C ARG A 301 134.20 39.17 -76.60
N GLN A 302 134.16 39.50 -75.30
CA GLN A 302 135.35 39.46 -74.44
C GLN A 302 135.89 38.03 -74.24
N MET A 303 135.02 37.02 -74.15
CA MET A 303 135.42 35.61 -74.11
C MET A 303 136.00 35.13 -75.44
N LEU A 304 135.46 35.57 -76.58
CA LEU A 304 135.97 35.22 -77.91
C LEU A 304 137.35 35.84 -78.17
N GLU A 305 137.59 37.09 -77.77
CA GLU A 305 138.91 37.72 -77.84
C GLU A 305 139.93 36.98 -76.97
N LYS A 306 139.58 36.65 -75.71
CA LYS A 306 140.44 35.84 -74.83
C LYS A 306 140.69 34.43 -75.37
N LEU A 307 139.67 33.78 -75.93
CA LEU A 307 139.81 32.47 -76.55
C LEU A 307 140.66 32.50 -77.82
N THR A 308 140.71 33.60 -78.58
CA THR A 308 141.63 33.74 -79.71
C THR A 308 143.09 33.93 -79.28
N GLU A 309 143.35 34.61 -78.17
CA GLU A 309 144.68 34.75 -77.57
C GLU A 309 145.15 33.47 -76.86
N GLU A 310 144.22 32.71 -76.28
CA GLU A 310 144.49 31.41 -75.67
C GLU A 310 144.66 30.32 -76.74
N ARG A 311 143.98 30.38 -77.89
CA ARG A 311 144.12 29.40 -78.98
C ARG A 311 145.46 29.52 -79.75
N THR A 312 146.12 30.67 -79.72
CA THR A 312 147.49 30.85 -80.22
C THR A 312 148.55 30.36 -79.22
N LYS A 313 148.30 30.51 -77.90
CA LYS A 313 149.16 29.96 -76.81
C LYS A 313 148.99 28.45 -76.61
N LEU A 314 147.77 27.93 -76.71
CA LEU A 314 147.43 26.52 -76.55
C LEU A 314 147.91 25.66 -77.74
N ARG A 315 148.11 26.25 -78.93
CA ARG A 315 148.82 25.59 -80.05
C ARG A 315 150.31 25.39 -79.80
N SER A 316 150.96 26.18 -78.94
CA SER A 316 152.35 25.96 -78.50
C SER A 316 152.47 25.10 -77.23
N GLU A 317 151.41 24.97 -76.44
CA GLU A 317 151.41 24.23 -75.16
C GLU A 317 150.84 22.80 -75.27
N LEU A 318 149.99 22.51 -76.27
CA LEU A 318 149.50 21.15 -76.57
C LEU A 318 150.56 20.23 -77.19
N GLU A 319 151.70 20.76 -77.66
CA GLU A 319 152.90 19.95 -77.94
C GLU A 319 153.57 19.46 -76.63
N ASN A 320 153.31 20.10 -75.48
CA ASN A 320 153.93 19.78 -74.19
C ASN A 320 153.02 19.01 -73.21
N TYR A 321 151.70 19.14 -73.29
CA TYR A 321 150.75 18.51 -72.34
C TYR A 321 150.32 17.07 -72.69
N ARG A 322 150.91 16.45 -73.71
CA ARG A 322 150.86 14.98 -73.92
C ARG A 322 151.52 14.18 -72.77
N ARG A 323 152.03 14.84 -71.72
CA ARG A 323 152.81 14.20 -70.65
C ARG A 323 152.11 14.02 -69.29
N GLU A 324 151.01 14.67 -68.94
CA GLU A 324 150.56 14.65 -67.52
C GLU A 324 149.11 14.22 -67.33
N ILE A 325 148.83 13.05 -67.92
CA ILE A 325 147.88 12.06 -67.40
C ILE A 325 147.65 12.21 -65.89
N ALA A 326 146.40 12.03 -65.50
CA ALA A 326 146.04 11.51 -64.19
C ALA A 326 146.41 12.40 -63.01
N THR A 327 145.38 12.93 -62.37
CA THR A 327 144.77 12.21 -61.25
C THR A 327 143.69 13.12 -60.69
N GLN A 328 142.44 12.77 -60.94
CA GLN A 328 141.65 12.05 -59.95
C GLN A 328 141.43 12.84 -58.65
N LYS A 329 140.15 13.16 -58.49
CA LYS A 329 139.33 12.74 -57.34
C LYS A 329 139.65 13.36 -55.98
N GLN A 330 138.65 14.10 -55.52
CA GLN A 330 138.03 14.18 -54.18
C GLN A 330 137.85 15.67 -53.84
N ARG A 331 136.67 16.14 -53.41
CA ARG A 331 135.99 15.84 -52.13
C ARG A 331 134.53 16.32 -52.25
N LYS A 332 133.52 15.44 -52.15
CA LYS A 332 132.81 14.98 -50.92
C LYS A 332 131.86 16.06 -50.37
N PHE A 333 130.54 15.87 -50.23
CA PHE A 333 129.80 14.82 -49.48
C PHE A 333 130.12 14.87 -47.98
N ALA A 334 129.44 15.76 -47.24
CA ALA A 334 129.08 15.64 -45.82
C ALA A 334 128.22 16.86 -45.41
N GLU A 335 127.26 16.64 -44.50
CA GLU A 335 126.38 17.62 -43.78
C GLU A 335 125.01 17.90 -44.45
N GLU A 336 124.07 16.95 -44.55
CA GLU A 336 123.14 16.44 -43.49
C GLU A 336 122.14 17.52 -43.00
N GLU A 337 120.83 17.45 -43.20
CA GLU A 337 119.87 16.36 -42.93
C GLU A 337 119.71 15.99 -41.44
N ARG A 338 119.18 16.88 -40.57
CA ARG A 338 118.64 16.36 -39.28
C ARG A 338 117.59 17.11 -38.44
N GLN A 339 117.05 18.29 -38.73
CA GLN A 339 116.26 18.96 -37.66
C GLN A 339 114.75 19.22 -37.79
N MET A 340 114.12 19.56 -38.92
CA MET A 340 112.78 20.21 -38.78
C MET A 340 111.66 19.55 -39.56
N ARG A 341 111.22 18.37 -39.09
CA ARG A 341 110.09 17.59 -39.60
C ARG A 341 108.91 17.40 -38.62
N GLU A 342 108.87 18.05 -37.45
CA GLU A 342 107.91 17.63 -36.38
C GLU A 342 106.79 18.60 -35.93
N GLU A 343 106.72 19.89 -36.32
CA GLU A 343 105.75 20.80 -35.66
C GLU A 343 104.45 21.15 -36.42
N CYS A 344 104.33 20.96 -37.73
CA CYS A 344 103.14 21.46 -38.47
C CYS A 344 102.00 20.43 -38.66
N LEU A 345 102.07 19.27 -37.99
CA LEU A 345 101.00 18.26 -37.97
C LEU A 345 99.97 18.46 -36.84
N ARG A 346 100.15 19.47 -35.97
CA ARG A 346 99.38 19.60 -34.72
C ARG A 346 98.10 20.47 -34.79
N GLN A 347 97.91 21.32 -35.80
CA GLN A 347 96.78 22.27 -35.82
C GLN A 347 95.56 21.82 -36.64
N LEU A 348 95.60 20.59 -37.19
CA LEU A 348 94.47 19.89 -37.81
C LEU A 348 93.41 19.39 -36.80
N ALA A 349 93.64 19.55 -35.48
CA ALA A 349 92.86 18.89 -34.43
C ALA A 349 91.67 19.69 -33.84
N GLU A 350 91.43 20.96 -34.20
CA GLU A 350 90.43 21.79 -33.50
C GLU A 350 89.18 22.19 -34.30
N ARG A 351 89.07 21.88 -35.60
CA ARG A 351 87.89 22.29 -36.41
C ARG A 351 87.06 21.15 -37.02
N ASP A 352 87.32 19.92 -36.58
CA ASP A 352 86.56 18.71 -36.94
C ASP A 352 85.60 18.25 -35.80
N LYS A 353 85.47 19.04 -34.72
CA LYS A 353 84.82 18.58 -33.47
C LYS A 353 83.41 19.13 -33.19
N LEU A 354 82.91 20.11 -33.97
CA LEU A 354 81.61 20.74 -33.70
C LEU A 354 80.46 20.31 -34.63
N ASP A 355 80.72 19.75 -35.81
CA ASP A 355 79.66 19.41 -36.79
C ASP A 355 79.29 17.93 -36.87
N GLN A 356 80.10 17.02 -36.33
CA GLN A 356 79.79 15.58 -36.35
C GLN A 356 78.87 15.11 -35.20
N LEU A 357 78.68 15.91 -34.13
CA LEU A 357 77.90 15.53 -32.94
C LEU A 357 76.41 15.92 -32.97
N SER A 358 75.96 16.71 -33.95
CA SER A 358 74.56 17.18 -34.02
C SER A 358 73.63 16.21 -34.76
N ASN A 359 74.15 15.45 -35.74
CA ASN A 359 73.35 14.56 -36.59
C ASN A 359 73.12 13.16 -35.98
N GLU A 360 74.01 12.64 -35.15
CA GLU A 360 73.79 11.40 -34.39
C GLU A 360 72.73 11.58 -33.28
N LYS A 361 72.68 12.75 -32.64
CA LYS A 361 71.78 13.06 -31.52
C LYS A 361 70.30 13.14 -31.95
N ARG A 362 70.05 13.53 -33.21
CA ARG A 362 68.70 13.56 -33.82
C ARG A 362 68.20 12.17 -34.20
N ARG A 363 69.10 11.29 -34.67
CA ARG A 363 68.78 9.91 -35.06
C ARG A 363 68.51 9.01 -33.84
N ARG A 364 69.26 9.17 -32.74
CA ARG A 364 69.02 8.42 -31.48
C ARG A 364 67.69 8.79 -30.82
N LYS A 365 67.31 10.08 -30.77
CA LYS A 365 66.02 10.53 -30.18
C LYS A 365 64.78 10.00 -30.91
N ILE A 366 64.81 9.86 -32.24
CA ILE A 366 63.68 9.31 -33.02
C ILE A 366 63.56 7.79 -32.82
N VAL A 367 64.69 7.08 -32.69
CA VAL A 367 64.70 5.64 -32.42
C VAL A 367 64.23 5.33 -30.98
N GLU A 368 64.66 6.12 -29.99
CA GLU A 368 64.20 6.00 -28.60
C GLU A 368 62.71 6.32 -28.45
N HIS A 369 62.21 7.38 -29.10
CA HIS A 369 60.79 7.73 -29.09
C HIS A 369 59.92 6.65 -29.78
N ASN A 370 60.37 6.09 -30.90
CA ASN A 370 59.67 4.99 -31.57
C ASN A 370 59.73 3.67 -30.77
N ARG A 371 60.79 3.44 -30.00
CA ARG A 371 60.89 2.31 -29.07
C ARG A 371 59.92 2.50 -27.89
N ALA A 372 59.87 3.68 -27.29
CA ALA A 372 58.93 4.00 -26.21
C ALA A 372 57.46 3.90 -26.66
N LEU A 373 57.13 4.34 -27.89
CA LEU A 373 55.78 4.17 -28.45
C LEU A 373 55.44 2.70 -28.71
N LYS A 374 56.38 1.88 -29.20
CA LYS A 374 56.17 0.44 -29.37
C LYS A 374 55.98 -0.27 -28.03
N GLU A 375 56.80 0.03 -27.03
CA GLU A 375 56.67 -0.51 -25.67
C GLU A 375 55.34 -0.08 -25.02
N MET A 376 54.86 1.14 -25.27
CA MET A 376 53.57 1.61 -24.75
C MET A 376 52.36 0.96 -25.48
N ILE A 377 52.47 0.67 -26.78
CA ILE A 377 51.44 -0.05 -27.55
C ILE A 377 51.42 -1.54 -27.19
N GLU A 378 52.58 -2.17 -27.03
CA GLU A 378 52.72 -3.55 -26.56
C GLU A 378 52.26 -3.68 -25.10
N GLY A 379 52.58 -2.72 -24.23
CA GLY A 379 52.09 -2.63 -22.86
C GLY A 379 50.56 -2.52 -22.79
N ARG A 380 49.92 -1.71 -23.65
CA ARG A 380 48.46 -1.63 -23.75
C ARG A 380 47.82 -2.87 -24.36
N ARG A 381 48.52 -3.61 -25.24
CA ARG A 381 48.06 -4.90 -25.76
C ARG A 381 48.17 -6.00 -24.71
N GLN A 382 49.25 -6.02 -23.94
CA GLN A 382 49.44 -6.94 -22.82
C GLN A 382 48.48 -6.66 -21.67
N GLN A 383 48.21 -5.38 -21.34
CA GLN A 383 47.19 -5.01 -20.36
C GLN A 383 45.79 -5.44 -20.81
N ARG A 384 45.41 -5.19 -22.06
CA ARG A 384 44.13 -5.69 -22.59
C ARG A 384 44.05 -7.22 -22.63
N ALA A 385 45.15 -7.90 -22.98
CA ALA A 385 45.20 -9.36 -22.95
C ALA A 385 45.10 -9.90 -21.51
N LYS A 386 45.74 -9.26 -20.53
CA LYS A 386 45.63 -9.59 -19.10
C LYS A 386 44.24 -9.29 -18.55
N GLU A 387 43.62 -8.19 -18.93
CA GLU A 387 42.24 -7.85 -18.52
C GLU A 387 41.23 -8.83 -19.12
N ILE A 388 41.41 -9.24 -20.38
CA ILE A 388 40.57 -10.27 -21.01
C ILE A 388 40.82 -11.64 -20.36
N ALA A 389 42.07 -12.02 -20.10
CA ALA A 389 42.41 -13.26 -19.41
C ALA A 389 41.89 -13.28 -17.97
N ASN A 390 41.96 -12.16 -17.24
CA ASN A 390 41.40 -12.03 -15.91
C ASN A 390 39.87 -12.10 -15.94
N ARG A 391 39.20 -11.45 -16.90
CA ARG A 391 37.75 -11.58 -17.08
C ARG A 391 37.34 -13.01 -17.42
N ILE A 392 38.07 -13.70 -18.30
CA ILE A 392 37.82 -15.11 -18.61
C ILE A 392 38.03 -15.96 -17.36
N GLY A 393 39.09 -15.72 -16.58
CA GLY A 393 39.34 -16.42 -15.33
C GLY A 393 38.28 -16.15 -14.25
N GLU A 394 37.79 -14.92 -14.14
CA GLU A 394 36.67 -14.53 -13.26
C GLU A 394 35.37 -15.23 -13.70
N PHE A 395 35.10 -15.29 -15.01
CA PHE A 395 33.97 -16.05 -15.55
C PHE A 395 34.11 -17.57 -15.30
N GLU A 396 35.31 -18.14 -15.46
CA GLU A 396 35.57 -19.55 -15.16
C GLU A 396 35.45 -19.85 -13.66
N ASN A 397 35.88 -18.94 -12.79
CA ASN A 397 35.72 -19.08 -11.35
C ASN A 397 34.26 -18.96 -10.94
N LEU A 398 33.50 -18.01 -11.49
CA LEU A 398 32.06 -17.91 -11.26
C LEU A 398 31.32 -19.16 -11.77
N LEU A 399 31.72 -19.71 -12.91
CA LEU A 399 31.15 -20.96 -13.43
C LEU A 399 31.51 -22.15 -12.54
N LYS A 400 32.72 -22.20 -11.97
CA LYS A 400 33.11 -23.22 -10.98
C LYS A 400 32.34 -23.08 -9.69
N GLU A 401 32.18 -21.87 -9.15
CA GLU A 401 31.38 -21.62 -7.95
C GLU A 401 29.90 -21.95 -8.18
N GLU A 402 29.36 -21.66 -9.37
CA GLU A 402 28.00 -22.04 -9.76
C GLU A 402 27.85 -23.55 -9.91
N ASN A 403 28.84 -24.23 -10.50
CA ASN A 403 28.87 -25.69 -10.58
C ASN A 403 29.00 -26.34 -9.19
N GLU A 404 29.91 -25.86 -8.33
CA GLU A 404 30.05 -26.34 -6.95
C GLU A 404 28.76 -26.12 -6.14
N ARG A 405 28.09 -24.98 -6.36
CA ARG A 405 26.78 -24.71 -5.77
C ARG A 405 25.71 -25.65 -6.30
N ASN A 406 25.69 -25.93 -7.60
CA ASN A 406 24.77 -26.88 -8.20
C ASN A 406 25.03 -28.31 -7.71
N ASP A 407 26.30 -28.72 -7.58
CA ASP A 407 26.71 -30.01 -7.02
C ASP A 407 26.28 -30.13 -5.55
N CYS A 408 26.42 -29.06 -4.76
CA CYS A 408 25.90 -29.01 -3.38
C CYS A 408 24.37 -29.11 -3.35
N ILE A 409 23.66 -28.42 -4.25
CA ILE A 409 22.20 -28.49 -4.36
C ILE A 409 21.75 -29.89 -4.77
N GLU A 410 22.44 -30.55 -5.71
CA GLU A 410 22.14 -31.91 -6.15
C GLU A 410 22.47 -32.94 -5.06
N ALA A 411 23.58 -32.77 -4.32
CA ALA A 411 23.92 -33.60 -3.17
C ALA A 411 22.87 -33.48 -2.04
N GLU A 412 22.43 -32.26 -1.73
CA GLU A 412 21.40 -32.04 -0.71
C GLU A 412 20.02 -32.51 -1.20
N ARG A 413 19.72 -32.38 -2.49
CA ARG A 413 18.51 -32.94 -3.13
C ARG A 413 18.48 -34.48 -2.99
N ILE A 414 19.59 -35.16 -3.29
CA ILE A 414 19.69 -36.62 -3.13
C ILE A 414 19.57 -37.00 -1.65
N ARG A 415 20.23 -36.28 -0.73
CA ARG A 415 20.13 -36.50 0.72
C ARG A 415 18.67 -36.33 1.22
N MET A 416 17.96 -35.31 0.73
CA MET A 416 16.54 -35.11 1.06
C MET A 416 15.68 -36.27 0.56
N LEU A 417 15.89 -36.71 -0.69
CA LEU A 417 15.16 -37.85 -1.26
C LEU A 417 15.44 -39.17 -0.51
N GLN A 418 16.65 -39.37 0.00
CA GLN A 418 17.01 -40.54 0.81
C GLN A 418 16.46 -40.51 2.25
N SER A 419 16.23 -39.31 2.81
CA SER A 419 15.72 -39.13 4.17
C SER A 419 14.21 -39.32 4.32
N VAL A 420 13.47 -39.24 3.20
CA VAL A 420 12.01 -39.38 3.18
C VAL A 420 11.62 -40.86 3.13
N PRO A 421 10.69 -41.34 3.98
CA PRO A 421 10.19 -42.70 3.90
C PRO A 421 9.61 -43.01 2.52
N THR A 422 9.93 -44.17 1.95
CA THR A 422 9.51 -44.58 0.60
C THR A 422 7.99 -44.56 0.38
N GLU A 423 7.21 -44.67 1.45
CA GLU A 423 5.74 -44.56 1.46
C GLU A 423 5.22 -43.16 1.09
N LEU A 424 5.98 -42.09 1.39
CA LEU A 424 5.61 -40.71 1.07
C LEU A 424 5.91 -40.35 -0.39
N LEU A 425 6.93 -40.98 -1.00
CA LEU A 425 7.34 -40.71 -2.38
C LEU A 425 6.26 -41.07 -3.41
N ARG A 426 5.30 -41.95 -3.06
CA ARG A 426 4.17 -42.33 -3.94
C ARG A 426 3.14 -41.21 -4.15
N TYR A 427 3.10 -40.22 -3.26
CA TYR A 427 2.14 -39.11 -3.30
C TYR A 427 2.68 -37.84 -3.97
N LEU A 428 3.89 -37.90 -4.55
CA LEU A 428 4.51 -36.76 -5.23
C LEU A 428 3.90 -36.58 -6.64
N PRO A 429 3.55 -35.35 -7.05
CA PRO A 429 3.08 -35.06 -8.40
C PRO A 429 4.05 -35.54 -9.50
N PRO A 430 3.53 -36.09 -10.61
CA PRO A 430 4.37 -36.53 -11.72
C PRO A 430 5.13 -35.34 -12.32
N GLY A 431 6.46 -35.45 -12.42
CA GLY A 431 7.34 -34.43 -13.02
C GLY A 431 8.31 -33.73 -12.05
N ILE A 432 8.24 -34.00 -10.74
CA ILE A 432 9.15 -33.41 -9.74
C ILE A 432 10.51 -34.16 -9.68
N LEU A 433 10.50 -35.46 -9.98
CA LEU A 433 11.69 -36.31 -10.01
C LEU A 433 12.35 -36.26 -11.40
N LYS A 434 13.65 -36.00 -11.43
CA LYS A 434 14.47 -36.10 -12.64
C LYS A 434 14.71 -37.59 -12.97
N PRO A 435 14.95 -37.96 -14.25
CA PRO A 435 15.27 -39.34 -14.62
C PRO A 435 16.50 -39.91 -13.89
N SER A 436 17.45 -39.06 -13.50
CA SER A 436 18.65 -39.43 -12.72
C SER A 436 18.37 -39.66 -11.22
N ASP A 437 17.26 -39.14 -10.67
CA ASP A 437 16.93 -39.28 -9.24
C ASP A 437 16.48 -40.73 -8.89
N TRP A 438 16.03 -41.50 -9.90
CA TRP A 438 15.55 -42.88 -9.72
C TRP A 438 16.66 -43.88 -9.35
N GLU A 439 17.93 -43.56 -9.61
CA GLU A 439 19.08 -44.43 -9.30
C GLU A 439 19.46 -44.39 -7.80
N HIS A 440 19.03 -43.35 -7.08
CA HIS A 440 19.44 -43.09 -5.69
C HIS A 440 18.34 -43.40 -4.65
N ILE A 441 17.17 -43.85 -5.09
CA ILE A 441 16.05 -44.27 -4.26
C ILE A 441 16.09 -45.81 -4.19
N PRO A 442 16.21 -46.43 -2.99
CA PRO A 442 16.11 -47.87 -2.86
C PRO A 442 14.63 -48.29 -3.04
N LEU A 443 14.23 -48.52 -4.28
CA LEU A 443 12.99 -49.23 -4.57
C LEU A 443 13.25 -50.70 -4.21
N SER A 444 12.62 -51.18 -3.14
CA SER A 444 12.40 -52.61 -2.96
C SER A 444 11.64 -53.10 -4.19
N SER A 445 12.37 -53.76 -5.08
CA SER A 445 11.82 -54.44 -6.23
C SER A 445 10.96 -55.59 -5.74
N GLU A 446 9.65 -55.38 -5.62
CA GLU A 446 8.65 -56.43 -5.59
C GLU A 446 7.28 -55.85 -5.99
N LYS A 447 6.83 -56.29 -7.17
CA LYS A 447 5.44 -56.39 -7.69
C LYS A 447 4.39 -55.36 -7.28
#